data_AF-A0A174I2G2-F1
#
_entry.id   AF-A0A174I2G2-F1
#
_cell.length_a   1.000
_cell.length_b   1.000
_cell.length_c   1.000
_cell.angle_alpha   90.00
_cell.angle_beta   90.00
_cell.angle_gamma   90.00
#
_symmetry.space_group_name_H-M   'P 1'
#
loop_
_entity.id
_entity.type
_entity.pdbx_description
1 polymer ?
#
loop_
_entity_poly.entity_id
_entity_poly.type
_entity_poly.pdbx_seq_one_letter_code
_entity_poly.pdbx_strand_id
1 'polypeptide(L)' 'MLYRVIIKKETDKYYIGKSYDNKKYKILKNDNIKNLKVGLDYHIYAKKEEKMFGTVLIPISDDEAGVVDVHREK' A
#
# COMPACT_ATOMS: atom_id res chain seq x y z
N MET A 1 1.90 -2.56 -8.78
CA MET A 1 3.00 -1.57 -8.80
C MET A 1 3.44 -1.30 -7.37
N LEU A 2 4.73 -1.08 -7.14
CA LEU A 2 5.26 -0.78 -5.80
C LEU A 2 5.08 0.70 -5.47
N TYR A 3 4.54 1.00 -4.29
CA TYR A 3 4.35 2.36 -3.79
C TYR A 3 5.09 2.53 -2.47
N ARG A 4 5.83 3.64 -2.33
CA ARG A 4 6.44 4.04 -1.06
C ARG A 4 5.57 5.11 -0.39
N VAL A 5 5.10 4.82 0.82
CA VAL A 5 4.14 5.66 1.53
C VAL A 5 4.49 5.77 3.02
N ILE A 6 4.44 7.00 3.52
CA ILE A 6 4.54 7.28 4.96
C ILE A 6 3.13 7.33 5.53
N ILE A 7 2.84 6.47 6.50
CA ILE A 7 1.52 6.40 7.13
C ILE A 7 1.36 7.58 8.08
N LYS A 8 0.29 8.35 7.90
CA LYS A 8 0.00 9.56 8.68
C LYS A 8 -1.20 9.41 9.59
N LYS A 9 -2.17 8.58 9.23
CA LYS A 9 -3.36 8.32 10.03
C LYS A 9 -3.89 6.93 9.75
N GLU A 10 -4.53 6.36 10.76
CA GLU A 10 -5.28 5.12 10.66
C GLU A 10 -6.77 5.38 10.93
N THR A 11 -7.64 4.71 10.18
CA THR A 11 -9.09 4.64 10.40
C THR A 11 -9.52 3.17 10.39
N ASP A 12 -10.80 2.90 10.66
CA ASP A 12 -11.30 1.51 10.70
C ASP A 12 -11.11 0.77 9.36
N LYS A 13 -11.32 1.47 8.24
CA LYS A 13 -11.32 0.88 6.88
C LYS A 13 -10.04 1.17 6.09
N TYR A 14 -9.30 2.21 6.45
CA TYR A 14 -8.18 2.70 5.65
C TYR A 14 -7.01 3.15 6.50
N TYR A 15 -5.81 3.06 5.93
CA TYR A 15 -4.70 3.93 6.31
C TYR A 15 -4.69 5.16 5.40
N ILE A 16 -4.26 6.30 5.92
CA ILE A 16 -4.00 7.49 5.13
C ILE A 16 -2.49 7.67 5.05
N GLY A 17 -1.95 7.47 3.85
CA GLY A 17 -0.54 7.58 3.54
C GLY A 17 -0.24 8.81 2.71
N LYS A 18 1.03 9.22 2.73
CA LYS A 18 1.54 10.29 1.87
C LYS A 18 2.86 9.83 1.25
N SER A 19 3.03 10.02 -0.06
CA SER A 19 4.31 9.80 -0.74
C SER A 19 5.23 11.01 -0.60
N TYR A 20 6.48 10.85 -1.05
CA TYR A 20 7.52 11.87 -0.99
C TYR A 20 7.23 13.11 -1.84
N ASP A 21 6.53 12.95 -2.96
CA ASP A 21 5.99 14.04 -3.80
C ASP A 21 4.77 14.74 -3.17
N ASN A 22 4.49 14.46 -1.90
CA ASN A 22 3.36 14.94 -1.13
C ASN A 22 1.98 14.46 -1.56
N LYS A 23 1.86 13.51 -2.48
CA LYS A 23 0.56 12.96 -2.89
C LYS A 23 -0.05 12.13 -1.77
N LYS A 24 -1.35 12.35 -1.52
CA LYS A 24 -2.12 11.64 -0.48
C LYS A 24 -2.79 10.41 -1.06
N TYR A 25 -2.74 9.31 -0.32
CA TYR A 25 -3.40 8.05 -0.67
C TYR A 25 -4.26 7.54 0.47
N LYS A 26 -5.42 6.99 0.13
CA LYS A 26 -6.14 6.07 1.00
C LYS A 26 -5.63 4.67 0.72
N ILE A 27 -5.25 3.91 1.72
CA ILE A 27 -4.75 2.54 1.57
C ILE A 27 -5.79 1.63 2.22
N LEU A 28 -6.41 0.74 1.46
CA LEU A 28 -7.45 -0.16 1.96
C LEU A 28 -6.84 -1.18 2.94
N LYS A 29 -7.47 -1.37 4.11
CA LYS A 29 -7.11 -2.46 5.01
C LYS A 29 -7.66 -3.78 4.46
N ASN A 30 -6.77 -4.73 4.19
CA ASN A 30 -7.10 -6.09 3.77
C ASN A 30 -6.01 -7.06 4.25
N ASP A 31 -6.16 -8.34 3.92
CA ASP A 31 -5.27 -9.39 4.39
C ASP A 31 -3.83 -9.30 3.84
N ASN A 32 -3.62 -8.51 2.78
CA ASN A 32 -2.31 -8.30 2.16
C ASN A 32 -1.43 -7.29 2.92
N ILE A 33 -1.99 -6.53 3.87
CA ILE A 33 -1.21 -5.63 4.73
C ILE A 33 -1.61 -5.79 6.20
N LYS A 34 -0.65 -6.16 7.05
CA LYS A 34 -0.89 -6.32 8.48
C LYS A 34 -0.20 -5.21 9.28
N ASN A 35 -1.00 -4.49 10.07
CA ASN A 35 -0.58 -3.58 11.13
C ASN A 35 0.47 -2.53 10.72
N LEU A 36 0.14 -1.72 9.70
CA LEU A 36 0.96 -0.56 9.38
C LEU A 36 0.87 0.46 10.52
N LYS A 37 2.02 0.94 11.02
CA LYS A 37 2.06 1.91 12.12
C LYS A 37 2.12 3.33 11.60
N VAL A 38 1.38 4.23 12.26
CA VAL A 38 1.45 5.66 11.99
C VAL A 38 2.87 6.19 12.26
N GLY A 39 3.37 7.04 11.37
CA GLY A 39 4.70 7.64 11.42
C GLY A 39 5.77 6.87 10.65
N LEU A 40 5.50 5.61 10.27
CA LEU A 40 6.48 4.77 9.57
C LEU A 40 6.31 4.83 8.05
N ASP A 41 7.41 4.53 7.36
CA ASP A 41 7.55 4.47 5.92
C ASP A 41 7.50 3.01 5.45
N TYR A 42 6.66 2.73 4.45
CA TYR A 42 6.43 1.39 3.93
C TYR A 42 6.48 1.36 2.41
N HIS A 43 6.98 0.24 1.89
CA HIS A 43 6.83 -0.14 0.49
C HIS A 43 5.68 -1.14 0.39
N ILE A 44 4.70 -0.86 -0.46
CA ILE A 44 3.48 -1.65 -0.58
C ILE A 44 3.21 -1.90 -2.06
N TYR A 45 3.04 -3.16 -2.45
CA TYR A 45 2.47 -3.49 -3.74
C TYR A 45 0.98 -3.23 -3.72
N ALA A 46 0.51 -2.41 -4.67
CA ALA A 46 -0.91 -2.07 -4.75
C ALA A 46 -1.40 -1.90 -6.19
N LYS A 47 -2.70 -2.11 -6.35
CA LYS A 47 -3.51 -1.59 -7.46
C LYS A 47 -3.99 -0.19 -7.09
N LYS A 48 -3.91 0.75 -8.04
CA LYS A 48 -4.31 2.14 -7.84
C LYS A 48 -5.68 2.36 -8.49
N GLU A 49 -6.64 2.80 -7.71
CA GLU A 49 -7.95 3.26 -8.18
C GLU A 49 -8.09 4.76 -7.99
N GLU A 50 -8.44 5.48 -9.05
CA GLU A 50 -8.82 6.88 -8.95
C GLU A 50 -10.33 6.98 -8.75
N LYS A 51 -10.73 7.58 -7.62
CA LYS A 51 -12.14 7.87 -7.32
C LYS A 51 -12.34 9.37 -7.28
N MET A 52 -13.60 9.79 -7.40
CA MET A 52 -14.00 11.20 -7.38
C MET A 52 -13.48 11.97 -6.15
N PHE A 53 -13.28 11.27 -5.02
CA PHE A 53 -12.77 11.84 -3.76
C PHE A 53 -11.35 11.36 -3.39
N GLY A 54 -10.51 11.16 -4.41
CA GLY A 54 -9.08 10.89 -4.26
C GLY A 54 -8.64 9.49 -4.69
N THR A 55 -7.36 9.21 -4.50
CA THR A 55 -6.75 7.96 -4.93
C THR A 55 -6.77 6.92 -3.81
N VAL A 56 -7.21 5.71 -4.15
CA VAL A 56 -7.19 4.54 -3.28
C VAL A 56 -6.13 3.56 -3.78
N LEU A 57 -5.27 3.10 -2.88
CA LEU A 57 -4.35 1.99 -3.07
C LEU A 57 -4.98 0.76 -2.44
N ILE A 58 -5.15 -0.29 -3.24
CA ILE A 58 -5.63 -1.60 -2.82
C ILE A 58 -4.41 -2.52 -2.76
N PRO A 59 -3.94 -2.88 -1.55
CA PRO A 59 -2.77 -3.73 -1.39
C PRO A 59 -3.02 -5.12 -1.99
N ILE A 60 -2.02 -5.64 -2.68
CA ILE A 60 -2.04 -6.93 -3.37
C ILE A 60 -0.90 -7.81 -2.85
N SER A 61 -1.00 -9.12 -3.06
CA SER A 61 0.09 -10.03 -2.73
C SER A 61 1.29 -9.88 -3.67
N ASP A 62 2.43 -10.43 -3.26
CA ASP A 62 3.65 -10.47 -4.08
C ASP A 62 3.44 -11.30 -5.37
N ASP A 63 2.68 -12.40 -5.27
CA ASP A 63 2.27 -13.22 -6.42
C ASP A 63 1.43 -12.40 -7.42
N GLU A 64 0.44 -11.65 -6.94
CA GLU A 64 -0.38 -10.76 -7.77
C GLU A 64 0.44 -9.62 -8.39
N ALA A 65 1.51 -9.20 -7.70
CA ALA A 65 2.44 -8.20 -8.20
C ALA A 65 3.42 -8.76 -9.24
N GLY A 66 3.41 -10.08 -9.49
CA GLY A 66 4.33 -10.74 -10.41
C GLY A 66 5.76 -10.81 -9.89
N VAL A 67 5.94 -10.76 -8.56
CA VAL A 67 7.26 -10.90 -7.93
C VAL A 67 7.65 -12.37 -8.00
N VAL A 68 8.61 -12.69 -8.88
CA VAL A 68 9.18 -14.04 -8.97
C VAL A 68 10.24 -14.16 -7.88
N ASP A 69 9.99 -15.02 -6.91
CA ASP A 69 10.96 -15.33 -5.86
C ASP A 69 12.13 -16.11 -6.45
N VAL A 70 13.23 -15.40 -6.76
CA VAL A 70 14.46 -15.97 -7.32
C VAL A 70 15.21 -16.87 -6.32
N HIS A 71 14.74 -17.02 -5.09
CA HIS A 71 15.29 -17.95 -4.09
C HIS A 71 14.46 -19.24 -3.91
N ARG A 72 13.41 -19.47 -4.70
CA ARG A 72 12.83 -20.82 -4.85
C ARG A 72 13.72 -21.69 -5.75
N GLU A 73 14.98 -21.88 -5.35
CA GLU A 73 15.79 -22.99 -5.86
C GLU A 73 15.82 -24.12 -4.81
N LYS A 74 15.27 -25.26 -5.26
CA LYS A 74 15.22 -26.63 -4.70
C LYS A 74 14.15 -26.96 -3.67
#